data_AF-A0AAU3VNQ4-F1
#
_entry.id   AF-A0AAU3VNQ4-F1
#
_cell.length_a   1.000
_cell.length_b   1.000
_cell.length_c   1.000
_cell.angle_alpha   90.00
_cell.angle_beta   90.00
_cell.angle_gamma   90.00
#
_symmetry.space_group_name_H-M   'P 1'
#
loop_
_entity.id
_entity.type
_entity.pdbx_description
1 polymer ?
#
loop_
_entity_poly.entity_id
_entity_poly.type
_entity_poly.pdbx_seq_one_letter_code
_entity_poly.pdbx_strand_id
1 'polypeptide(L)'
;MNVPAGWTRLIALIGLLILLVVVAHWLVRRNGGWGALRRRVVRELTTAARAFATPVRTQLRHRGGLRVLTRLLRDASGWTDAATALRRAAAERPGARPYATLLGSDVVGVYVAHGHGEGALPEPWARDAAEPRLWWISRADLGTAPETGHGGEAPVLVCLGRAGTDAVLLDLTAVPPAVSVTGERRTARAVLQALAAQLDARLPAGRVVVGAGVHPRHDGPTDVFERLDAGYAVSAEAPERNRPARVRLLTLGVAHHSTLILEADRDGHLRLHGGPPALTVDALPLARAVARLVRTLPPVPGDDGGSGTNRPKALGILSADDDLVETGLPPTAMAVSATAPRPGHAPAAPRPEPAPAATEHGDEDGDLAEPTAFGPAGVSAATARSSSS
;
A
#
# COMPACT_ATOMS: atom_id res chain seq x y z
N MET A 1 -28.38 -59.05 -24.31
CA MET A 1 -28.00 -58.72 -22.91
C MET A 1 -27.36 -57.34 -22.94
N ASN A 2 -28.08 -56.31 -22.47
CA ASN A 2 -27.56 -54.94 -22.46
C ASN A 2 -26.58 -54.83 -21.29
N VAL A 3 -25.28 -54.73 -21.59
CA VAL A 3 -24.25 -54.45 -20.59
C VAL A 3 -24.58 -53.08 -19.99
N PRO A 4 -24.83 -52.96 -18.69
CA PRO A 4 -25.15 -51.68 -18.08
C PRO A 4 -23.98 -50.71 -18.30
N ALA A 5 -24.27 -49.49 -18.77
CA ALA A 5 -23.27 -48.48 -19.15
C ALA A 5 -22.27 -48.10 -18.02
N GLY A 6 -22.54 -48.50 -16.77
CA GLY A 6 -21.59 -48.38 -15.66
C GLY A 6 -20.38 -49.33 -15.76
N TRP A 7 -20.55 -50.51 -16.37
CA TRP A 7 -19.48 -51.52 -16.44
C TRP A 7 -18.38 -51.13 -17.43
N THR A 8 -18.74 -50.53 -18.56
CA THR A 8 -17.76 -50.03 -19.55
C THR A 8 -16.94 -48.87 -18.99
N ARG A 9 -17.57 -47.96 -18.22
CA ARG A 9 -16.86 -46.89 -17.50
C ARG A 9 -15.90 -47.44 -16.44
N LEU A 10 -16.33 -48.47 -15.70
CA LEU A 10 -15.49 -49.12 -14.70
C LEU A 10 -14.26 -49.80 -15.35
N ILE A 11 -14.44 -50.59 -16.42
CA ILE A 11 -13.31 -51.19 -17.14
C ILE A 11 -12.39 -50.10 -17.69
N ALA A 12 -12.94 -49.06 -18.30
CA ALA A 12 -12.13 -47.98 -18.87
C ALA A 12 -11.32 -47.26 -17.77
N LEU A 13 -11.91 -47.06 -16.59
CA LEU A 13 -11.24 -46.43 -15.45
C LEU A 13 -10.17 -47.35 -14.86
N ILE A 14 -10.42 -48.65 -14.75
CA ILE A 14 -9.43 -49.65 -14.31
C ILE A 14 -8.29 -49.75 -15.33
N GLY A 15 -8.59 -49.81 -16.62
CA GLY A 15 -7.61 -49.85 -17.70
C GLY A 15 -6.73 -48.60 -17.71
N LEU A 16 -7.33 -47.42 -17.54
CA LEU A 16 -6.60 -46.15 -17.41
C LEU A 16 -5.72 -46.13 -16.16
N LEU A 17 -6.21 -46.64 -15.03
CA LEU A 17 -5.45 -46.73 -13.78
C LEU A 17 -4.23 -47.65 -13.93
N ILE A 18 -4.42 -48.83 -14.53
CA ILE A 18 -3.33 -49.78 -14.80
C ILE A 18 -2.31 -49.13 -15.73
N LEU A 19 -2.76 -48.46 -16.80
CA LEU A 19 -1.87 -47.74 -17.71
C LEU A 19 -1.05 -46.68 -16.98
N LEU A 20 -1.67 -45.87 -16.11
CA LEU A 20 -0.99 -44.88 -15.27
C LEU A 20 0.07 -45.51 -14.38
N VAL A 21 -0.24 -46.63 -13.73
CA VAL A 21 0.69 -47.36 -12.86
C VAL A 21 1.87 -47.92 -13.66
N VAL A 22 1.62 -48.50 -14.84
CA VAL A 22 2.67 -49.05 -15.72
C VAL A 22 3.58 -47.94 -16.23
N VAL A 23 3.04 -46.81 -16.69
CA VAL A 23 3.81 -45.65 -17.15
C VAL A 23 4.64 -45.08 -15.99
N ALA A 24 4.06 -44.93 -14.80
CA ALA A 24 4.78 -44.49 -13.61
C ALA A 24 5.92 -45.45 -13.24
N HIS A 25 5.67 -46.76 -13.23
CA HIS A 25 6.68 -47.78 -12.93
C HIS A 25 7.81 -47.79 -13.97
N TRP A 26 7.48 -47.67 -15.25
CA TRP A 26 8.46 -47.57 -16.33
C TRP A 26 9.32 -46.30 -16.21
N LEU A 27 8.71 -45.14 -15.93
CA LEU A 27 9.43 -43.89 -15.67
C LEU A 27 10.36 -44.01 -14.46
N VAL A 28 9.92 -44.69 -13.41
CA VAL A 28 10.70 -44.92 -12.19
C VAL A 28 11.91 -45.78 -12.47
N ARG A 29 11.74 -46.89 -13.20
CA ARG A 29 12.86 -47.77 -13.58
C ARG A 29 13.86 -47.04 -14.48
N ARG A 30 13.39 -46.25 -15.43
CA ARG A 30 14.25 -45.53 -16.39
C ARG A 30 15.06 -44.41 -15.75
N ASN A 31 14.55 -43.78 -14.69
CA ASN A 31 15.17 -42.60 -14.07
C ASN A 31 15.92 -42.92 -12.76
N GLY A 32 16.23 -44.18 -12.47
CA GLY A 32 17.04 -44.56 -11.29
C GLY A 32 16.29 -44.54 -9.96
N GLY A 33 14.96 -44.70 -9.97
CA GLY A 33 14.14 -44.90 -8.78
C GLY A 33 13.19 -43.76 -8.43
N TRP A 34 12.22 -44.05 -7.56
CA TRP A 34 11.16 -43.13 -7.13
C TRP A 34 11.70 -41.83 -6.53
N GLY A 35 12.86 -41.88 -5.87
CA GLY A 35 13.50 -40.71 -5.27
C GLY A 35 14.04 -39.70 -6.28
N ALA A 36 14.46 -40.13 -7.48
CA ALA A 36 14.96 -39.23 -8.52
C ALA A 36 13.80 -38.55 -9.28
N LEU A 37 12.77 -39.32 -9.63
CA LEU A 37 11.54 -38.79 -10.23
C LEU A 37 10.84 -37.79 -9.31
N ARG A 38 10.70 -38.12 -8.01
CA ARG A 38 10.13 -37.20 -7.01
C ARG A 38 10.96 -35.93 -6.90
N ARG A 39 12.30 -36.01 -6.87
CA ARG A 39 13.16 -34.82 -6.81
C ARG A 39 13.00 -33.94 -8.05
N ARG A 40 12.84 -34.52 -9.24
CA ARG A 40 12.61 -33.78 -10.49
C ARG A 40 11.23 -33.11 -10.51
N VAL A 41 10.18 -33.85 -10.17
CA VAL A 41 8.81 -33.32 -10.07
C VAL A 41 8.72 -32.22 -9.02
N VAL A 42 9.37 -32.37 -7.85
CA VAL A 42 9.42 -31.32 -6.83
C VAL A 42 10.18 -30.09 -7.33
N ARG A 43 11.27 -30.25 -8.08
CA ARG A 43 12.02 -29.11 -8.66
C ARG A 43 11.22 -28.35 -9.72
N GLU A 44 10.51 -29.07 -10.58
CA GLU A 44 9.65 -28.47 -11.61
C GLU A 44 8.41 -27.82 -10.95
N LEU A 45 7.80 -28.48 -9.96
CA LEU A 45 6.70 -27.92 -9.17
C LEU A 45 7.13 -26.72 -8.33
N THR A 46 8.32 -26.66 -7.74
CA THR A 46 8.74 -25.48 -6.97
C THR A 46 8.99 -24.28 -7.88
N THR A 47 9.46 -24.51 -9.11
CA THR A 47 9.66 -23.46 -10.10
C THR A 47 8.31 -22.93 -10.60
N ALA A 48 7.39 -23.82 -10.96
CA ALA A 48 6.02 -23.44 -11.33
C ALA A 48 5.24 -22.82 -10.15
N ALA A 49 5.36 -23.39 -8.95
CA ALA A 49 4.69 -22.89 -7.76
C ALA A 49 5.19 -21.50 -7.37
N ARG A 50 6.46 -21.14 -7.60
CA ARG A 50 6.92 -19.76 -7.39
C ARG A 50 6.25 -18.78 -8.35
N ALA A 51 6.03 -19.17 -9.61
CA ALA A 51 5.31 -18.34 -10.58
C ALA A 51 3.82 -18.21 -10.22
N PHE A 52 3.18 -19.28 -9.73
CA PHE A 52 1.76 -19.26 -9.34
C PHE A 52 1.51 -18.80 -7.89
N ALA A 53 2.51 -18.78 -7.02
CA ALA A 53 2.35 -18.35 -5.63
C ALA A 53 2.21 -16.84 -5.51
N THR A 54 2.85 -16.06 -6.38
CA THR A 54 2.77 -14.60 -6.38
C THR A 54 1.32 -14.10 -6.48
N PRO A 55 0.49 -14.50 -7.47
CA PRO A 55 -0.89 -14.03 -7.55
C PRO A 55 -1.74 -14.49 -6.35
N VAL A 56 -1.53 -15.72 -5.86
CA VAL A 56 -2.26 -16.23 -4.68
C VAL A 56 -1.90 -15.44 -3.42
N ARG A 57 -0.60 -15.15 -3.21
CA ARG A 57 -0.13 -14.35 -2.08
C ARG A 57 -0.66 -12.93 -2.14
N THR A 58 -0.64 -12.29 -3.30
CA THR A 58 -1.21 -10.95 -3.50
C THR A 58 -2.72 -10.95 -3.20
N GLN A 59 -3.44 -11.97 -3.64
CA GLN A 59 -4.87 -12.10 -3.37
C GLN A 59 -5.19 -12.34 -1.89
N LEU A 60 -4.40 -13.18 -1.20
CA LEU A 60 -4.54 -13.40 0.24
C LEU A 60 -4.19 -12.15 1.05
N ARG A 61 -3.12 -11.45 0.66
CA ARG A 61 -2.72 -10.15 1.23
C ARG A 61 -3.83 -9.12 1.07
N HIS A 62 -4.40 -9.01 -0.13
CA HIS A 62 -5.54 -8.12 -0.41
C HIS A 62 -6.76 -8.47 0.45
N ARG A 63 -7.16 -9.74 0.52
CA ARG A 63 -8.30 -10.18 1.34
C ARG A 63 -8.08 -9.94 2.83
N GLY A 64 -6.89 -10.25 3.33
CA GLY A 64 -6.50 -9.99 4.72
C GLY A 64 -6.56 -8.50 5.04
N GLY A 65 -5.91 -7.68 4.21
CA GLY A 65 -5.91 -6.23 4.38
C GLY A 65 -7.29 -5.60 4.26
N LEU A 66 -8.14 -6.09 3.35
CA LEU A 66 -9.52 -5.64 3.21
C LEU A 66 -10.34 -5.91 4.46
N ARG A 67 -10.19 -7.08 5.10
CA ARG A 67 -10.87 -7.39 6.37
C ARG A 67 -10.42 -6.46 7.49
N VAL A 68 -9.10 -6.27 7.63
CA VAL A 68 -8.51 -5.39 8.64
C VAL A 68 -8.99 -3.95 8.47
N LEU A 69 -8.84 -3.38 7.27
CA LEU A 69 -9.28 -2.01 7.00
C LEU A 69 -10.79 -1.84 7.16
N THR A 70 -11.60 -2.78 6.67
CA THR A 70 -13.06 -2.66 6.82
C THR A 70 -13.48 -2.68 8.29
N ARG A 71 -12.80 -3.49 9.12
CA ARG A 71 -13.06 -3.52 10.57
C ARG A 71 -12.67 -2.18 11.22
N LEU A 72 -11.45 -1.71 10.98
CA LEU A 72 -10.93 -0.50 11.63
C LEU A 72 -11.62 0.78 11.15
N LEU A 73 -11.92 0.91 9.86
CA LEU A 73 -12.59 2.10 9.32
C LEU A 73 -14.05 2.22 9.75
N ARG A 74 -14.70 1.11 10.11
CA ARG A 74 -16.05 1.08 10.69
C ARG A 74 -16.06 1.44 12.18
N ASP A 75 -14.93 1.31 12.87
CA ASP A 75 -14.82 1.56 14.31
C ASP A 75 -14.82 3.06 14.62
N ALA A 76 -15.99 3.63 14.91
CA ALA A 76 -16.15 5.05 15.18
C ALA A 76 -15.32 5.52 16.39
N SER A 77 -15.22 4.71 17.46
CA SER A 77 -14.36 5.07 18.59
C SER A 77 -12.89 5.05 18.20
N GLY A 78 -12.48 4.15 17.30
CA GLY A 78 -11.11 4.12 16.77
C GLY A 78 -10.68 5.42 16.08
N TRP A 79 -11.58 6.09 15.36
CA TRP A 79 -11.29 7.41 14.78
C TRP A 79 -11.15 8.50 15.85
N THR A 80 -12.02 8.48 16.87
CA THR A 80 -11.95 9.42 18.00
C THR A 80 -10.68 9.21 18.83
N ASP A 81 -10.30 7.95 19.05
CA ASP A 81 -9.08 7.57 19.75
C ASP A 81 -7.85 8.06 18.98
N ALA A 82 -7.80 7.85 17.67
CA ALA A 82 -6.72 8.36 16.83
C ALA A 82 -6.60 9.89 16.87
N ALA A 83 -7.72 10.62 16.75
CA ALA A 83 -7.72 12.08 16.85
C ALA A 83 -7.30 12.56 18.24
N THR A 84 -7.74 11.87 19.30
CA THR A 84 -7.37 12.19 20.68
C THR A 84 -5.90 11.90 20.96
N ALA A 85 -5.37 10.79 20.43
CA ALA A 85 -3.95 10.46 20.54
C ALA A 85 -3.07 11.53 19.89
N LEU A 86 -3.44 12.06 18.71
CA LEU A 86 -2.71 13.18 18.09
C LEU A 86 -2.74 14.43 18.96
N ARG A 87 -3.92 14.82 19.47
CA ARG A 87 -4.07 16.00 20.33
C ARG A 87 -3.23 15.87 21.60
N ARG A 88 -3.25 14.70 22.26
CA ARG A 88 -2.45 14.44 23.46
C ARG A 88 -0.96 14.43 23.16
N ALA A 89 -0.52 13.74 22.10
CA ALA A 89 0.88 13.73 21.69
C ALA A 89 1.42 15.14 21.40
N ALA A 90 0.60 16.04 20.86
CA ALA A 90 0.96 17.44 20.65
C ALA A 90 1.12 18.21 21.98
N ALA A 91 0.32 17.86 22.99
CA ALA A 91 0.36 18.47 24.32
C ALA A 91 1.53 17.96 25.19
N GLU A 92 2.04 16.74 24.94
CA GLU A 92 3.11 16.16 25.74
C GLU A 92 4.41 16.97 25.73
N ARG A 93 4.73 17.62 24.60
CA ARG A 93 5.99 18.37 24.47
C ARG A 93 5.85 19.62 23.60
N PRO A 94 6.38 20.77 24.05
CA PRO A 94 6.50 21.95 23.21
C PRO A 94 7.28 21.63 21.93
N GLY A 95 6.70 21.97 20.77
CA GLY A 95 7.31 21.71 19.46
C GLY A 95 7.10 20.30 18.92
N ALA A 96 6.41 19.41 19.64
CA ALA A 96 5.93 18.16 19.06
C ALA A 96 4.95 18.44 17.93
N ARG A 97 5.16 17.79 16.78
CA ARG A 97 4.28 17.92 15.60
C ARG A 97 3.81 16.53 15.17
N PRO A 98 2.79 15.97 15.86
CA PRO A 98 2.19 14.73 15.43
C PRO A 98 1.45 14.93 14.11
N TYR A 99 1.52 13.96 13.20
CA TYR A 99 0.94 14.11 11.85
C TYR A 99 0.26 12.86 11.30
N ALA A 100 0.49 11.69 11.90
CA ALA A 100 -0.13 10.45 11.49
C ALA A 100 -0.29 9.50 12.67
N THR A 101 -1.19 8.54 12.55
CA THR A 101 -1.42 7.49 13.55
C THR A 101 -1.43 6.10 12.94
N LEU A 102 -0.97 5.11 13.70
CA LEU A 102 -1.20 3.69 13.49
C LEU A 102 -2.33 3.24 14.42
N LEU A 103 -3.52 3.04 13.87
CA LEU A 103 -4.68 2.59 14.62
C LEU A 103 -4.72 1.05 14.63
N GLY A 104 -4.36 0.47 15.78
CA GLY A 104 -4.50 -0.95 16.07
C GLY A 104 -5.83 -1.29 16.75
N SER A 105 -6.00 -2.54 17.17
CA SER A 105 -7.18 -2.95 17.96
C SER A 105 -7.17 -2.37 19.37
N ASP A 106 -6.00 -2.37 20.02
CA ASP A 106 -5.86 -2.09 21.46
C ASP A 106 -4.88 -0.94 21.75
N VAL A 107 -4.09 -0.54 20.75
CA VAL A 107 -3.07 0.52 20.86
C VAL A 107 -3.21 1.51 19.71
N VAL A 108 -2.75 2.74 19.96
CA VAL A 108 -2.58 3.77 18.94
C VAL A 108 -1.11 4.18 18.92
N GLY A 109 -0.49 4.07 17.75
CA GLY A 109 0.81 4.67 17.47
C GLY A 109 0.62 6.07 16.91
N VAL A 110 1.48 7.02 17.27
CA VAL A 110 1.48 8.39 16.78
C VAL A 110 2.85 8.73 16.23
N TYR A 111 2.91 9.16 14.96
CA TYR A 111 4.13 9.66 14.35
C TYR A 111 4.30 11.15 14.61
N VAL A 112 5.47 11.53 15.14
CA VAL A 112 5.82 12.91 15.51
C VAL A 112 7.05 13.39 14.74
N ALA A 113 6.89 14.42 13.90
CA ALA A 113 7.94 14.90 13.00
C ALA A 113 9.05 15.68 13.73
N HIS A 114 8.70 16.45 14.77
CA HIS A 114 9.60 17.32 15.54
C HIS A 114 9.40 17.10 17.03
N GLY A 115 10.35 17.51 17.88
CA GLY A 115 10.18 17.41 19.34
C GLY A 115 10.33 16.00 19.94
N HIS A 116 10.85 15.04 19.17
CA HIS A 116 11.15 13.67 19.63
C HIS A 116 12.43 13.56 20.50
N GLY A 117 12.79 14.64 21.20
CA GLY A 117 14.04 14.76 21.95
C GLY A 117 14.35 13.56 22.86
N GLU A 118 15.62 13.43 23.23
CA GLU A 118 16.20 12.21 23.81
C GLU A 118 15.57 11.77 25.14
N GLY A 119 14.97 12.69 25.91
CA GLY A 119 14.32 12.37 27.19
C GLY A 119 13.21 11.33 27.07
N ALA A 120 12.91 10.67 28.20
CA ALA A 120 11.79 9.74 28.32
C ALA A 120 10.44 10.45 28.10
N LEU A 121 9.49 9.76 27.48
CA LEU A 121 8.11 10.23 27.41
C LEU A 121 7.44 9.99 28.77
N PRO A 122 6.54 10.89 29.21
CA PRO A 122 5.76 10.64 30.42
C PRO A 122 4.82 9.45 30.21
N GLU A 123 4.55 8.70 31.28
CA GLU A 123 3.48 7.68 31.25
C GLU A 123 2.15 8.34 30.86
N PRO A 124 1.30 7.68 30.06
CA PRO A 124 1.39 6.28 29.61
C PRO A 124 2.10 6.07 28.26
N TRP A 125 2.79 7.09 27.73
CA TRP A 125 3.41 7.00 26.41
C TRP A 125 4.68 6.15 26.41
N ALA A 126 4.77 5.25 25.45
CA ALA A 126 5.99 4.48 25.17
C ALA A 126 6.57 4.87 23.82
N ARG A 127 7.89 4.98 23.71
CA ARG A 127 8.56 5.22 22.43
C ARG A 127 8.87 3.88 21.76
N ASP A 128 8.65 3.79 20.45
CA ASP A 128 9.07 2.63 19.68
C ASP A 128 10.61 2.52 19.66
N ALA A 129 11.12 1.31 19.89
CA ALA A 129 12.56 1.07 19.98
C ALA A 129 13.26 1.15 18.61
N ALA A 130 12.56 0.79 17.53
CA ALA A 130 13.11 0.83 16.18
C ALA A 130 12.84 2.18 15.49
N GLU A 131 11.77 2.88 15.88
CA GLU A 131 11.38 4.16 15.30
C GLU A 131 11.11 5.22 16.39
N PRO A 132 12.12 6.00 16.81
CA PRO A 132 11.99 6.98 17.90
C PRO A 132 10.91 8.05 17.69
N ARG A 133 10.45 8.26 16.45
CA ARG A 133 9.37 9.20 16.10
C ARG A 133 7.97 8.61 16.31
N LEU A 134 7.86 7.31 16.55
CA LEU A 134 6.62 6.60 16.78
C LEU A 134 6.39 6.42 18.28
N TRP A 135 5.31 7.01 18.78
CA TRP A 135 4.93 6.94 20.19
C TRP A 135 3.65 6.12 20.32
N TRP A 136 3.65 5.16 21.23
CA TRP A 136 2.55 4.24 21.48
C TRP A 136 1.81 4.63 22.75
N ILE A 137 0.48 4.49 22.71
CA ILE A 137 -0.41 4.61 23.86
C ILE A 137 -1.49 3.53 23.78
N SER A 138 -1.90 2.99 24.92
CA SER A 138 -3.05 2.08 24.99
C SER A 138 -4.34 2.83 24.69
N ARG A 139 -5.27 2.21 23.95
CA ARG A 139 -6.61 2.78 23.74
C ARG A 139 -7.38 2.94 25.05
N ALA A 140 -7.14 2.06 26.03
CA ALA A 140 -7.76 2.18 27.34
C ALA A 140 -7.33 3.47 28.07
N ASP A 141 -6.08 3.91 27.89
CA ASP A 141 -5.54 5.12 28.52
C ASP A 141 -5.99 6.40 27.81
N LEU A 142 -6.48 6.30 26.57
CA LEU A 142 -7.11 7.43 25.87
C LEU A 142 -8.46 7.80 26.48
N GLY A 143 -9.23 6.83 26.99
CA GLY A 143 -10.57 7.06 27.54
C GLY A 143 -10.62 7.62 28.99
N THR A 144 -9.50 7.60 29.71
CA THR A 144 -9.49 7.86 31.17
C THR A 144 -9.15 9.29 31.58
N ALA A 145 -8.46 10.08 30.74
CA ALA A 145 -8.03 11.42 31.11
C ALA A 145 -8.99 12.51 30.58
N PRO A 146 -9.27 13.56 31.38
CA PRO A 146 -10.12 14.67 30.96
C PRO A 146 -9.55 15.34 29.70
N GLU A 147 -10.43 15.76 28.78
CA GLU A 147 -10.02 16.53 27.60
C GLU A 147 -9.41 17.86 28.07
N THR A 148 -8.09 17.91 28.21
CA THR A 148 -7.37 19.14 28.50
C THR A 148 -7.43 20.03 27.27
N GLY A 149 -8.37 20.98 27.32
CA GLY A 149 -8.69 21.92 26.26
C GLY A 149 -7.47 22.60 25.67
N HIS A 150 -6.96 22.04 24.58
CA HIS A 150 -6.08 22.73 23.65
C HIS A 150 -6.95 23.12 22.46
N GLY A 151 -7.15 24.43 22.29
CA GLY A 151 -7.95 25.05 21.22
C GLY A 151 -7.31 24.98 19.84
N GLY A 152 -6.82 23.80 19.45
CA GLY A 152 -6.34 23.51 18.10
C GLY A 152 -7.47 23.10 17.16
N GLU A 153 -7.24 23.25 15.85
CA GLU A 153 -8.14 22.71 14.82
C GLU A 153 -8.29 21.19 15.00
N ALA A 154 -9.52 20.68 14.88
CA ALA A 154 -9.76 19.25 14.99
C ALA A 154 -9.03 18.47 13.87
N PRO A 155 -8.29 17.40 14.17
CA PRO A 155 -7.58 16.62 13.16
C PRO A 155 -8.51 16.09 12.08
N VAL A 156 -8.15 16.30 10.81
CA VAL A 156 -8.89 15.76 9.66
C VAL A 156 -8.17 14.52 9.15
N LEU A 157 -8.56 13.38 9.70
CA LEU A 157 -7.91 12.10 9.43
C LEU A 157 -8.35 11.49 8.10
N VAL A 158 -7.42 10.95 7.33
CA VAL A 158 -7.71 10.08 6.17
C VAL A 158 -6.88 8.80 6.26
N CYS A 159 -7.49 7.66 5.96
CA CYS A 159 -6.76 6.39 5.90
C CYS A 159 -5.98 6.28 4.60
N LEU A 160 -4.69 5.97 4.72
CA LEU A 160 -3.78 5.72 3.60
C LEU A 160 -3.70 4.23 3.23
N GLY A 161 -4.12 3.34 4.13
CA GLY A 161 -3.97 1.90 3.99
C GLY A 161 -3.58 1.26 5.31
N ARG A 162 -2.83 0.16 5.26
CA ARG A 162 -2.40 -0.56 6.47
C ARG A 162 -0.89 -0.71 6.56
N ALA A 163 -0.37 -0.74 7.78
CA ALA A 163 0.98 -1.20 8.07
C ALA A 163 0.84 -2.39 9.04
N GLY A 164 1.20 -3.60 8.59
CA GLY A 164 0.93 -4.82 9.38
C GLY A 164 -0.57 -5.02 9.63
N THR A 165 -0.97 -5.01 10.91
CA THR A 165 -2.36 -5.16 11.37
C THR A 165 -3.09 -3.84 11.57
N ASP A 166 -2.40 -2.72 11.42
CA ASP A 166 -2.89 -1.41 11.86
C ASP A 166 -3.25 -0.54 10.67
N ALA A 167 -4.27 0.30 10.82
CA ALA A 167 -4.63 1.29 9.81
C ALA A 167 -3.75 2.53 9.96
N VAL A 168 -3.19 2.99 8.85
CA VAL A 168 -2.38 4.22 8.82
C VAL A 168 -3.33 5.36 8.51
N LEU A 169 -3.51 6.28 9.47
CA LEU A 169 -4.31 7.49 9.31
C LEU A 169 -3.38 8.70 9.26
N LEU A 170 -3.61 9.59 8.30
CA LEU A 170 -2.88 10.83 8.12
C LEU A 170 -3.75 12.01 8.54
N ASP A 171 -3.21 12.90 9.36
CA ASP A 171 -3.88 14.17 9.67
C ASP A 171 -3.57 15.21 8.60
N LEU A 172 -4.57 15.51 7.78
CA LEU A 172 -4.44 16.50 6.72
C LEU A 172 -4.23 17.91 7.24
N THR A 173 -4.53 18.20 8.51
CA THR A 173 -4.31 19.53 9.10
C THR A 173 -2.85 19.74 9.52
N ALA A 174 -2.16 18.68 9.91
CA ALA A 174 -0.78 18.71 10.40
C ALA A 174 0.28 18.66 9.29
N VAL A 175 -0.09 18.24 8.09
CA VAL A 175 0.81 18.13 6.93
C VAL A 175 0.78 19.39 6.04
N PRO A 176 1.75 19.54 5.11
CA PRO A 176 1.69 20.60 4.12
C PRO A 176 0.31 20.72 3.43
N PRO A 177 -0.16 21.94 3.12
CA PRO A 177 -1.52 22.13 2.58
C PRO A 177 -1.79 21.45 1.24
N ALA A 178 -0.77 20.99 0.54
CA ALA A 178 -0.91 20.19 -0.68
C ALA A 178 -0.39 18.77 -0.44
N VAL A 179 -1.17 17.76 -0.79
CA VAL A 179 -0.78 16.35 -0.79
C VAL A 179 -0.81 15.82 -2.22
N SER A 180 0.34 15.38 -2.70
CA SER A 180 0.59 14.91 -4.06
C SER A 180 0.70 13.39 -4.07
N VAL A 181 -0.15 12.70 -4.85
CA VAL A 181 -0.06 11.25 -5.05
C VAL A 181 0.62 10.97 -6.38
N THR A 182 1.75 10.28 -6.35
CA THR A 182 2.64 10.05 -7.48
C THR A 182 2.99 8.56 -7.62
N GLY A 183 3.79 8.20 -8.63
CA GLY A 183 4.25 6.83 -8.85
C GLY A 183 3.39 6.04 -9.84
N GLU A 184 3.12 4.78 -9.54
CA GLU A 184 2.33 3.90 -10.40
C GLU A 184 0.90 4.45 -10.56
N ARG A 185 0.54 4.75 -11.82
CA ARG A 185 -0.64 5.57 -12.16
C ARG A 185 -1.95 4.97 -11.63
N ARG A 186 -2.11 3.66 -11.69
CA ARG A 186 -3.37 3.00 -11.31
C ARG A 186 -3.56 3.03 -9.79
N THR A 187 -2.52 2.76 -9.03
CA THR A 187 -2.50 2.78 -7.57
C THR A 187 -2.63 4.20 -7.07
N ALA A 188 -1.87 5.15 -7.64
CA ALA A 188 -1.97 6.56 -7.30
C ALA A 188 -3.41 7.10 -7.50
N ARG A 189 -4.04 6.77 -8.64
CA ARG A 189 -5.43 7.14 -8.93
C ARG A 189 -6.41 6.51 -7.95
N ALA A 190 -6.28 5.21 -7.67
CA ALA A 190 -7.15 4.51 -6.72
C ALA A 190 -7.02 5.08 -5.29
N VAL A 191 -5.81 5.44 -4.89
CA VAL A 191 -5.54 6.09 -3.60
C VAL A 191 -6.18 7.47 -3.55
N LEU A 192 -5.95 8.34 -4.54
CA LEU A 192 -6.57 9.66 -4.57
C LEU A 192 -8.11 9.58 -4.52
N GLN A 193 -8.70 8.67 -5.29
CA GLN A 193 -10.16 8.43 -5.26
C GLN A 193 -10.64 8.00 -3.88
N ALA A 194 -9.90 7.12 -3.20
CA ALA A 194 -10.23 6.68 -1.85
C ALA A 194 -10.10 7.81 -0.83
N LEU A 195 -9.10 8.69 -0.96
CA LEU A 195 -8.95 9.88 -0.10
C LEU A 195 -10.10 10.86 -0.33
N ALA A 196 -10.44 11.13 -1.59
CA ALA A 196 -11.57 11.99 -1.96
C ALA A 196 -12.89 11.48 -1.36
N ALA A 197 -13.14 10.18 -1.49
CA ALA A 197 -14.32 9.51 -0.95
C ALA A 197 -14.41 9.60 0.58
N GLN A 198 -13.28 9.47 1.28
CA GLN A 198 -13.24 9.62 2.73
C GLN A 198 -13.55 11.06 3.16
N LEU A 199 -13.01 12.06 2.46
CA LEU A 199 -13.30 13.46 2.76
C LEU A 199 -14.76 13.81 2.50
N ASP A 200 -15.29 13.47 1.33
CA ASP A 200 -16.69 13.75 0.95
C ASP A 200 -17.70 13.07 1.88
N ALA A 201 -17.37 11.89 2.40
CA ALA A 201 -18.22 11.15 3.33
C ALA A 201 -18.20 11.69 4.76
N ARG A 202 -17.07 12.24 5.21
CA ARG A 202 -16.83 12.54 6.64
C ARG A 202 -16.96 14.02 6.98
N LEU A 203 -16.75 14.90 6.00
CA LEU A 203 -16.86 16.35 6.17
C LEU A 203 -18.27 16.85 5.80
N PRO A 204 -18.70 18.00 6.35
CA PRO A 204 -19.97 18.60 5.98
C PRO A 204 -20.11 18.91 4.50
N ALA A 205 -21.36 19.00 4.06
CA ALA A 205 -21.73 19.38 2.70
C ALA A 205 -20.98 20.63 2.22
N GLY A 206 -20.37 20.56 1.05
CA GLY A 206 -19.70 21.70 0.44
C GLY A 206 -18.29 21.97 0.94
N ARG A 207 -17.79 21.22 1.94
CA ARG A 207 -16.40 21.31 2.44
C ARG A 207 -15.37 20.54 1.58
N VAL A 208 -15.83 19.90 0.52
CA VAL A 208 -14.96 19.18 -0.41
C VAL A 208 -15.42 19.47 -1.83
N VAL A 209 -14.47 19.84 -2.68
CA VAL A 209 -14.67 19.98 -4.13
C VAL A 209 -13.81 18.93 -4.81
N VAL A 210 -14.48 18.03 -5.53
CA VAL A 210 -13.81 16.99 -6.32
C VAL A 210 -13.86 17.42 -7.77
N GLY A 211 -12.69 17.60 -8.38
CA GLY A 211 -12.55 18.06 -9.75
C GLY A 211 -12.85 16.99 -10.80
N ALA A 212 -12.97 17.45 -12.04
CA ALA A 212 -13.10 16.60 -13.21
C ALA A 212 -11.99 15.55 -13.27
N GLY A 213 -12.33 14.34 -13.73
CA GLY A 213 -11.36 13.28 -13.97
C GLY A 213 -10.86 12.52 -12.74
N VAL A 214 -11.17 12.97 -11.50
CA VAL A 214 -10.81 12.23 -10.27
C VAL A 214 -11.57 10.91 -10.22
N HIS A 215 -12.88 10.95 -10.45
CA HIS A 215 -13.73 9.77 -10.53
C HIS A 215 -14.44 9.70 -11.90
N PRO A 216 -14.45 8.54 -12.59
CA PRO A 216 -15.03 8.43 -13.95
C PRO A 216 -16.51 8.82 -14.04
N ARG A 217 -17.25 8.65 -12.94
CA ARG A 217 -18.70 8.93 -12.87
C ARG A 217 -19.03 10.24 -12.13
N HIS A 218 -18.02 11.06 -11.83
CA HIS A 218 -18.22 12.35 -11.17
C HIS A 218 -17.91 13.47 -12.15
N ASP A 219 -18.93 14.22 -12.52
CA ASP A 219 -18.78 15.44 -13.30
C ASP A 219 -18.47 16.60 -12.34
N GLY A 220 -17.18 16.75 -12.03
CA GLY A 220 -16.64 17.80 -11.17
C GLY A 220 -16.17 19.00 -11.99
N PRO A 221 -15.95 20.17 -11.37
CA PRO A 221 -15.41 21.33 -12.08
C PRO A 221 -13.98 21.06 -12.58
N THR A 222 -13.62 21.67 -13.71
CA THR A 222 -12.25 21.63 -14.23
C THR A 222 -11.31 22.45 -13.36
N ASP A 223 -11.75 23.61 -12.86
CA ASP A 223 -11.03 24.39 -11.85
C ASP A 223 -11.64 24.16 -10.46
N VAL A 224 -10.94 23.38 -9.64
CA VAL A 224 -11.35 23.08 -8.26
C VAL A 224 -11.28 24.29 -7.32
N PHE A 225 -10.61 25.38 -7.72
CA PHE A 225 -10.46 26.58 -6.91
C PHE A 225 -11.54 27.64 -7.15
N GLU A 226 -12.48 27.44 -8.08
CA GLU A 226 -13.64 28.32 -8.22
C GLU A 226 -14.48 28.36 -6.93
N ARG A 227 -14.44 27.28 -6.15
CA ARG A 227 -15.18 27.11 -4.90
C ARG A 227 -14.26 27.23 -3.68
N LEU A 228 -13.92 28.48 -3.36
CA LEU A 228 -13.01 28.84 -2.26
C LEU A 228 -13.57 28.52 -0.86
N ASP A 229 -14.87 28.28 -0.74
CA ASP A 229 -15.59 27.93 0.48
C ASP A 229 -15.32 26.48 0.95
N ALA A 230 -14.85 25.62 0.06
CA ALA A 230 -14.72 24.20 0.34
C ALA A 230 -13.67 23.89 1.41
N GLY A 231 -12.53 24.57 1.44
CA GLY A 231 -11.46 24.22 2.39
C GLY A 231 -10.69 22.94 2.01
N TYR A 232 -11.28 22.00 1.27
CA TYR A 232 -10.57 20.90 0.59
C TYR A 232 -10.93 20.84 -0.90
N ALA A 233 -9.90 20.71 -1.74
CA ALA A 233 -10.00 20.51 -3.18
C ALA A 233 -9.25 19.23 -3.57
N VAL A 234 -9.84 18.42 -4.46
CA VAL A 234 -9.23 17.21 -4.99
C VAL A 234 -9.17 17.29 -6.50
N SER A 235 -7.97 17.17 -7.10
CA SER A 235 -7.77 17.29 -8.54
C SER A 235 -7.10 16.05 -9.14
N ALA A 236 -7.48 15.67 -10.36
CA ALA A 236 -6.85 14.58 -11.09
C ALA A 236 -5.50 14.98 -11.71
N GLU A 237 -5.23 16.29 -11.78
CA GLU A 237 -4.01 16.88 -12.33
C GLU A 237 -3.58 18.04 -11.45
N ALA A 238 -2.27 18.28 -11.35
CA ALA A 238 -1.76 19.41 -10.58
C ALA A 238 -2.26 20.72 -11.21
N PRO A 239 -3.04 21.55 -10.50
CA PRO A 239 -3.58 22.78 -11.07
C PRO A 239 -2.44 23.76 -11.36
N GLU A 240 -2.49 24.40 -12.53
CA GLU A 240 -1.50 25.39 -12.95
C GLU A 240 -1.52 26.65 -12.07
N ARG A 241 -2.71 26.97 -11.54
CA ARG A 241 -2.90 28.13 -10.67
C ARG A 241 -2.44 27.81 -9.24
N ASN A 242 -1.84 28.81 -8.60
CA ASN A 242 -1.50 28.74 -7.18
C ASN A 242 -2.73 28.49 -6.31
N ARG A 243 -2.60 27.48 -5.43
CA ARG A 243 -3.58 27.13 -4.41
C ARG A 243 -3.90 28.34 -3.50
N PRO A 244 -5.18 28.69 -3.31
CA PRO A 244 -5.58 29.66 -2.30
C PRO A 244 -5.17 29.23 -0.90
N ALA A 245 -4.70 30.17 -0.06
CA ALA A 245 -4.12 29.85 1.26
C ALA A 245 -5.03 29.00 2.16
N ARG A 246 -6.36 29.21 2.07
CA ARG A 246 -7.39 28.55 2.90
C ARG A 246 -7.86 27.18 2.38
N VAL A 247 -7.46 26.77 1.17
CA VAL A 247 -7.94 25.53 0.54
C VAL A 247 -6.83 24.50 0.54
N ARG A 248 -6.98 23.37 1.22
CA ARG A 248 -6.04 22.24 1.13
C ARG A 248 -6.28 21.48 -0.16
N LEU A 249 -5.20 21.03 -0.82
CA LEU A 249 -5.24 20.38 -2.12
C LEU A 249 -4.79 18.93 -2.01
N LEU A 250 -5.54 18.00 -2.59
CA LEU A 250 -5.09 16.64 -2.89
C LEU A 250 -5.02 16.48 -4.41
N THR A 251 -3.90 16.03 -4.96
CA THR A 251 -3.75 15.92 -6.43
C THR A 251 -3.01 14.66 -6.86
N LEU A 252 -3.22 14.23 -8.10
CA LEU A 252 -2.23 13.38 -8.77
C LEU A 252 -1.09 14.25 -9.32
N GLY A 253 0.10 13.66 -9.38
CA GLY A 253 1.29 14.39 -9.81
C GLY A 253 1.83 15.31 -8.73
N VAL A 254 2.88 16.06 -9.05
CA VAL A 254 3.55 16.95 -8.10
C VAL A 254 2.92 18.34 -8.19
N ALA A 255 2.26 18.76 -7.11
CA ALA A 255 1.80 20.14 -6.99
C ALA A 255 2.99 21.10 -6.83
N HIS A 256 2.83 22.33 -7.31
CA HIS A 256 3.77 23.41 -7.00
C HIS A 256 3.75 23.74 -5.50
N HIS A 257 4.90 24.17 -4.96
CA HIS A 257 5.13 24.57 -3.56
C HIS A 257 5.25 23.42 -2.55
N SER A 258 5.19 23.75 -1.25
CA SER A 258 5.31 22.78 -0.15
C SER A 258 4.19 21.74 -0.24
N THR A 259 4.58 20.53 -0.64
CA THR A 259 3.67 19.38 -0.78
C THR A 259 4.19 18.17 -0.05
N LEU A 260 3.29 17.41 0.57
CA LEU A 260 3.56 16.06 1.03
C LEU A 260 3.43 15.09 -0.14
N ILE A 261 4.46 14.30 -0.42
CA ILE A 261 4.43 13.34 -1.53
C ILE A 261 4.08 11.95 -0.98
N LEU A 262 3.01 11.36 -1.52
CA LEU A 262 2.64 9.96 -1.40
C LEU A 262 3.06 9.25 -2.67
N GLU A 263 4.07 8.40 -2.61
CA GLU A 263 4.57 7.65 -3.78
C GLU A 263 3.99 6.24 -3.76
N ALA A 264 3.20 5.93 -4.78
CA ALA A 264 2.61 4.61 -5.00
C ALA A 264 3.55 3.74 -5.84
N ASP A 265 3.83 2.54 -5.37
CA ASP A 265 4.58 1.54 -6.13
C ASP A 265 3.66 0.60 -6.93
N ARG A 266 4.27 -0.30 -7.70
CA ARG A 266 3.56 -1.29 -8.54
C ARG A 266 2.95 -2.43 -7.73
N ASP A 267 3.42 -2.65 -6.51
CA ASP A 267 2.95 -3.70 -5.61
C ASP A 267 1.76 -3.26 -4.76
N GLY A 268 1.34 -1.99 -4.89
CA GLY A 268 0.22 -1.41 -4.15
C GLY A 268 0.62 -0.86 -2.79
N HIS A 269 1.91 -0.62 -2.56
CA HIS A 269 2.39 0.10 -1.38
C HIS A 269 2.48 1.60 -1.63
N LEU A 270 2.31 2.37 -0.56
CA LEU A 270 2.54 3.80 -0.49
C LEU A 270 3.72 4.08 0.42
N ARG A 271 4.59 4.98 -0.06
CA ARG A 271 5.67 5.60 0.70
C ARG A 271 5.33 7.06 0.97
N LEU A 272 5.52 7.47 2.22
CA LEU A 272 5.33 8.83 2.67
C LEU A 272 6.67 9.57 2.67
N HIS A 273 6.86 10.51 1.76
CA HIS A 273 8.09 11.31 1.73
C HIS A 273 8.17 12.26 2.93
N GLY A 274 9.32 12.26 3.61
CA GLY A 274 9.51 12.94 4.91
C GLY A 274 8.98 12.14 6.12
N GLY A 275 8.28 11.03 5.87
CA GLY A 275 7.95 10.03 6.89
C GLY A 275 9.14 9.12 7.21
N PRO A 276 9.00 8.25 8.21
CA PRO A 276 10.04 7.29 8.55
C PRO A 276 10.20 6.25 7.42
N PRO A 277 11.45 5.89 7.05
CA PRO A 277 11.71 5.01 5.92
C PRO A 277 11.14 3.60 6.10
N ALA A 278 10.94 3.18 7.35
CA ALA A 278 10.33 1.90 7.68
C ALA A 278 8.80 1.88 7.48
N LEU A 279 8.13 3.05 7.41
CA LEU A 279 6.69 3.12 7.20
C LEU A 279 6.35 2.87 5.73
N THR A 280 6.05 1.60 5.45
CA THR A 280 5.50 1.17 4.16
C THR A 280 4.02 0.81 4.35
N VAL A 281 3.15 1.49 3.62
CA VAL A 281 1.70 1.36 3.77
C VAL A 281 1.14 0.50 2.63
N ASP A 282 0.52 -0.64 2.91
CA ASP A 282 -0.22 -1.41 1.91
C ASP A 282 -1.58 -0.73 1.63
N ALA A 283 -1.67 -0.07 0.49
CA ALA A 283 -2.84 0.69 0.03
C ALA A 283 -3.74 -0.09 -0.93
N LEU A 284 -3.29 -1.27 -1.39
CA LEU A 284 -4.04 -2.13 -2.31
C LEU A 284 -5.50 -2.40 -1.87
N PRO A 285 -5.81 -2.68 -0.59
CA PRO A 285 -7.20 -2.89 -0.15
C PRO A 285 -7.99 -1.59 0.09
N LEU A 286 -7.35 -0.41 0.09
CA LEU A 286 -7.94 0.84 0.55
C LEU A 286 -9.19 1.23 -0.25
N ALA A 287 -9.07 1.34 -1.58
CA ALA A 287 -10.17 1.78 -2.43
C ALA A 287 -11.41 0.90 -2.28
N ARG A 288 -11.22 -0.44 -2.19
CA ARG A 288 -12.33 -1.39 -1.99
C ARG A 288 -12.92 -1.32 -0.58
N ALA A 289 -12.09 -1.10 0.45
CA ALA A 289 -12.55 -0.93 1.82
C ALA A 289 -13.40 0.35 1.94
N VAL A 290 -12.91 1.47 1.41
CA VAL A 290 -13.61 2.75 1.39
C VAL A 290 -14.90 2.65 0.57
N ALA A 291 -14.89 2.05 -0.63
CA ALA A 291 -16.10 1.84 -1.43
C ALA A 291 -17.23 1.15 -0.65
N ARG A 292 -16.88 0.16 0.19
CA ARG A 292 -17.84 -0.59 1.02
C ARG A 292 -18.40 0.23 2.19
N LEU A 293 -17.60 1.16 2.70
CA LEU A 293 -17.89 1.87 3.94
C LEU A 293 -18.24 3.34 3.75
N VAL A 294 -18.08 3.93 2.57
CA VAL A 294 -18.19 5.37 2.33
C VAL A 294 -19.49 5.98 2.87
N ARG A 295 -20.59 5.23 2.91
CA ARG A 295 -21.89 5.69 3.44
C ARG A 295 -22.04 5.56 4.96
N THR A 296 -21.13 4.84 5.60
CA THR A 296 -21.14 4.52 7.04
C THR A 296 -19.82 4.92 7.69
N LEU A 297 -18.99 5.71 7.02
CA LEU A 297 -17.79 6.26 7.64
C LEU A 297 -18.23 7.25 8.72
N PRO A 298 -17.60 7.22 9.90
CA PRO A 298 -17.95 8.15 10.96
C PRO A 298 -17.54 9.57 10.58
N PRO A 299 -18.32 10.60 10.96
CA PRO A 299 -17.97 12.00 10.66
C PRO A 299 -16.66 12.42 11.35
N VAL A 300 -16.14 13.60 11.00
CA VAL A 300 -15.00 14.20 11.71
C VAL A 300 -15.45 14.61 13.14
N PRO A 301 -14.74 14.20 14.21
CA PRO A 301 -15.09 14.58 15.57
C PRO A 301 -15.03 16.10 15.79
N GLY A 302 -16.01 16.66 16.52
CA GLY A 302 -16.06 18.08 16.89
C GLY A 302 -16.57 19.02 15.81
N ASP A 303 -16.94 18.50 14.63
CA ASP A 303 -17.68 19.24 13.62
C ASP A 303 -19.17 18.92 13.83
N ASP A 304 -19.84 19.69 14.70
CA ASP A 304 -21.27 19.56 15.04
C ASP A 304 -22.18 20.01 13.88
N GLY A 305 -21.81 19.65 12.65
CA GLY A 305 -22.46 20.05 11.41
C GLY A 305 -23.97 19.91 11.51
N GLY A 306 -24.65 21.05 11.58
CA GLY A 306 -26.09 21.13 11.80
C GLY A 306 -26.87 20.27 10.82
N SER A 307 -27.51 19.22 11.34
CA SER A 307 -28.69 18.49 10.85
C SER A 307 -28.95 18.44 9.33
N GLY A 308 -27.90 18.40 8.53
CA GLY A 308 -27.96 18.26 7.08
C GLY A 308 -27.31 16.94 6.75
N THR A 309 -28.06 15.84 6.89
CA THR A 309 -27.61 14.52 6.47
C THR A 309 -27.41 14.53 4.96
N ASN A 310 -26.21 14.94 4.54
CA ASN A 310 -25.89 14.95 3.14
C ASN A 310 -25.74 13.50 2.72
N ARG A 311 -26.66 13.04 1.86
CA ARG A 311 -26.50 11.75 1.19
C ARG A 311 -25.26 11.91 0.32
N PRO A 312 -24.15 11.19 0.59
CA PRO A 312 -22.94 11.33 -0.23
C PRO A 312 -23.36 11.17 -1.68
N LYS A 313 -22.99 12.13 -2.54
CA LYS A 313 -23.24 12.02 -3.98
C LYS A 313 -22.55 10.75 -4.39
N ALA A 314 -23.33 9.69 -4.59
CA ALA A 314 -22.81 8.34 -4.61
C ALA A 314 -21.65 8.31 -5.61
N LEU A 315 -20.42 8.18 -5.10
CA LEU A 315 -19.28 7.68 -5.86
C LEU A 315 -19.73 6.29 -6.30
N GLY A 316 -20.35 6.26 -7.48
CA GLY A 316 -21.11 5.11 -7.94
C GLY A 316 -20.15 3.96 -7.96
N ILE A 317 -20.37 3.02 -7.02
CA ILE A 317 -19.60 1.80 -6.73
C ILE A 317 -18.33 1.81 -7.55
N LEU A 318 -17.22 2.28 -6.97
CA LEU A 318 -15.87 2.08 -7.51
C LEU A 318 -15.87 0.69 -8.12
N SER A 319 -15.86 0.62 -9.45
CA SER A 319 -16.05 -0.63 -10.22
C SER A 319 -14.75 -1.41 -10.09
N ALA A 320 -14.47 -1.84 -8.87
CA ALA A 320 -13.25 -2.55 -8.50
C ALA A 320 -13.22 -3.95 -9.13
N ASP A 321 -14.33 -4.38 -9.72
CA ASP A 321 -14.42 -5.60 -10.50
C ASP A 321 -13.91 -5.41 -11.94
N ASP A 322 -13.84 -4.18 -12.48
CA ASP A 322 -13.24 -3.94 -13.81
C ASP A 322 -11.70 -3.88 -13.74
N ASP A 323 -11.14 -3.19 -12.74
CA ASP A 323 -9.69 -3.01 -12.74
C ASP A 323 -8.94 -4.23 -12.19
N LEU A 324 -9.40 -4.91 -11.12
CA LEU A 324 -8.64 -6.01 -10.49
C LEU A 324 -8.76 -7.37 -11.19
N VAL A 325 -9.72 -7.55 -12.11
CA VAL A 325 -9.83 -8.77 -12.93
C VAL A 325 -8.72 -8.82 -13.99
N GLU A 326 -8.06 -7.71 -14.29
CA GLU A 326 -6.88 -7.67 -15.17
C GLU A 326 -5.57 -7.96 -14.40
N THR A 327 -5.58 -8.96 -13.53
CA THR A 327 -4.37 -9.58 -12.94
C THR A 327 -3.79 -10.66 -13.86
N GLY A 328 -3.94 -10.51 -15.18
CA GLY A 328 -3.37 -11.42 -16.18
C GLY A 328 -3.88 -12.86 -16.13
N LEU A 329 -5.02 -13.10 -15.49
CA LEU A 329 -5.70 -14.40 -15.53
C LEU A 329 -6.87 -14.29 -16.52
N PRO A 330 -6.89 -15.07 -17.62
CA PRO A 330 -7.99 -15.03 -18.57
C PRO A 330 -9.29 -15.39 -17.85
N PRO A 331 -10.41 -14.68 -18.13
CA PRO A 331 -11.71 -14.93 -17.53
C PRO A 331 -12.35 -16.18 -18.16
N THR A 332 -11.70 -17.34 -18.08
CA THR A 332 -12.24 -18.65 -18.49
C THR A 332 -11.26 -19.75 -18.10
N ALA A 333 -11.32 -20.19 -16.84
CA ALA A 333 -10.76 -21.49 -16.44
C ALA A 333 -11.84 -22.34 -15.77
N MET A 334 -13.06 -22.31 -16.31
CA MET A 334 -14.09 -23.35 -16.18
C MET A 334 -14.99 -23.34 -17.42
N ALA A 335 -14.42 -23.72 -18.56
CA ALA A 335 -15.18 -24.18 -19.71
C ALA A 335 -14.37 -25.27 -20.41
N VAL A 336 -14.59 -26.51 -19.98
CA VAL A 336 -14.25 -27.68 -20.80
C VAL A 336 -15.23 -27.68 -21.96
N SER A 337 -14.77 -27.30 -23.14
CA SER A 337 -15.34 -27.77 -24.39
C SER A 337 -14.27 -27.83 -25.46
N ALA A 338 -14.09 -29.04 -25.97
CA ALA A 338 -13.28 -29.35 -27.12
C ALA A 338 -13.74 -28.53 -28.33
N THR A 339 -12.78 -28.05 -29.12
CA THR A 339 -12.69 -28.25 -30.59
C THR A 339 -11.42 -27.55 -31.05
N ALA A 340 -10.47 -28.32 -31.61
CA ALA A 340 -9.34 -27.77 -32.34
C ALA A 340 -9.82 -27.21 -33.70
N PRO A 341 -9.14 -26.19 -34.24
CA PRO A 341 -8.34 -26.52 -35.42
C PRO A 341 -6.95 -25.88 -35.43
N ARG A 342 -6.06 -26.62 -36.09
CA ARG A 342 -4.66 -26.32 -36.42
C ARG A 342 -4.58 -25.19 -37.47
N PRO A 343 -3.60 -24.28 -37.34
CA PRO A 343 -2.67 -23.98 -38.44
C PRO A 343 -1.22 -23.96 -37.90
N GLY A 344 -0.14 -24.22 -38.62
CA GLY A 344 0.16 -24.03 -40.03
C GLY A 344 1.59 -23.43 -40.06
N HIS A 345 2.51 -24.10 -40.76
CA HIS A 345 3.90 -23.69 -41.05
C HIS A 345 4.08 -22.19 -41.32
N ALA A 346 5.05 -21.46 -40.75
CA ALA A 346 6.47 -21.28 -41.17
C ALA A 346 6.78 -19.75 -41.05
N PRO A 347 8.01 -19.21 -41.31
CA PRO A 347 9.38 -19.73 -41.18
C PRO A 347 10.28 -18.83 -40.29
N ALA A 348 11.51 -19.31 -40.07
CA ALA A 348 12.58 -18.67 -39.32
C ALA A 348 13.06 -17.33 -39.93
N ALA A 349 13.37 -16.37 -39.06
CA ALA A 349 14.09 -15.14 -39.40
C ALA A 349 15.62 -15.30 -39.15
N PRO A 350 16.47 -14.63 -39.93
CA PRO A 350 17.88 -14.99 -40.14
C PRO A 350 18.85 -14.47 -39.08
N ARG A 351 19.98 -15.19 -38.94
CA ARG A 351 21.19 -14.81 -38.19
C ARG A 351 21.81 -13.52 -38.76
N PRO A 352 22.27 -12.58 -37.93
CA PRO A 352 23.22 -11.57 -38.35
C PRO A 352 24.63 -12.16 -38.48
N GLU A 353 25.24 -11.86 -39.62
CA GLU A 353 26.63 -12.12 -40.01
C GLU A 353 27.58 -11.10 -39.34
N PRO A 354 28.82 -11.47 -38.99
CA PRO A 354 29.73 -10.63 -38.21
C PRO A 354 30.50 -9.62 -39.08
N ALA A 355 30.67 -8.42 -38.56
CA ALA A 355 31.55 -7.39 -39.14
C ALA A 355 32.91 -7.33 -38.40
N PRO A 356 33.98 -6.87 -39.08
CA PRO A 356 35.35 -7.35 -38.88
C PRO A 356 36.20 -6.51 -37.91
N ALA A 357 37.31 -7.14 -37.52
CA ALA A 357 38.42 -6.57 -36.76
C ALA A 357 39.29 -5.62 -37.60
N ALA A 358 39.76 -4.54 -36.97
CA ALA A 358 40.98 -3.75 -37.23
C ALA A 358 40.91 -2.52 -36.29
N THR A 359 41.94 -1.99 -35.65
CA THR A 359 43.40 -2.23 -35.63
C THR A 359 43.96 -1.45 -34.46
N GLU A 360 45.05 -1.95 -33.88
CA GLU A 360 45.90 -1.29 -32.91
C GLU A 360 46.66 -0.09 -33.52
N HIS A 361 46.72 1.00 -32.78
CA HIS A 361 47.74 2.07 -32.76
C HIS A 361 47.30 2.99 -31.61
N GLY A 362 48.11 3.40 -30.65
CA GLY A 362 49.55 3.46 -30.49
C GLY A 362 49.78 4.58 -29.46
N ASP A 363 50.75 4.36 -28.60
CA ASP A 363 51.29 5.18 -27.51
C ASP A 363 51.12 6.72 -27.59
N GLU A 364 50.93 7.37 -26.43
CA GLU A 364 51.96 8.22 -25.81
C GLU A 364 51.46 8.94 -24.54
N ASP A 365 52.23 8.73 -23.47
CA ASP A 365 52.69 9.66 -22.43
C ASP A 365 51.79 10.79 -21.90
N GLY A 366 51.65 10.79 -20.58
CA GLY A 366 51.05 11.89 -19.81
C GLY A 366 51.19 11.69 -18.31
N ASP A 367 52.43 11.59 -17.86
CA ASP A 367 52.88 11.75 -16.47
C ASP A 367 52.21 12.98 -15.81
N LEU A 368 51.82 12.86 -14.54
CA LEU A 368 51.93 13.88 -13.47
C LEU A 368 51.12 13.52 -12.21
N ALA A 369 51.88 13.15 -11.18
CA ALA A 369 51.76 13.53 -9.76
C ALA A 369 50.68 12.89 -8.84
N GLU A 370 51.17 12.01 -7.97
CA GLU A 370 50.71 11.82 -6.58
C GLU A 370 50.79 13.14 -5.76
N PRO A 371 50.04 13.24 -4.64
CA PRO A 371 50.71 13.04 -3.37
C PRO A 371 49.96 12.13 -2.37
N THR A 372 50.72 11.12 -1.97
CA THR A 372 50.94 10.48 -0.66
C THR A 372 50.18 11.00 0.58
N ALA A 373 49.51 10.04 1.23
CA ALA A 373 49.44 9.73 2.67
C ALA A 373 49.02 10.76 3.74
N PHE A 374 48.07 10.35 4.60
CA PHE A 374 48.37 10.13 6.02
C PHE A 374 47.50 9.01 6.60
N GLY A 375 48.16 8.11 7.32
CA GLY A 375 47.65 6.83 7.81
C GLY A 375 47.01 6.85 9.21
N PRO A 376 46.85 5.67 9.82
CA PRO A 376 45.77 5.36 10.77
C PRO A 376 46.21 5.23 12.24
N ALA A 377 45.25 5.29 13.16
CA ALA A 377 45.29 4.70 14.51
C ALA A 377 43.84 4.61 15.05
N GLY A 378 43.38 3.59 15.77
CA GLY A 378 44.02 2.40 16.27
C GLY A 378 42.97 1.46 16.88
N VAL A 379 43.28 0.17 16.88
CA VAL A 379 42.56 -0.88 17.61
C VAL A 379 43.24 -1.08 18.95
N SER A 380 42.49 -1.15 20.05
CA SER A 380 42.81 -2.01 21.19
C SER A 380 41.63 -2.14 22.16
N ALA A 381 41.35 -3.40 22.51
CA ALA A 381 40.45 -3.83 23.57
C ALA A 381 41.19 -3.87 24.91
N ALA A 382 40.48 -3.72 26.03
CA ALA A 382 40.64 -4.56 27.25
C ALA A 382 39.78 -4.05 28.44
N THR A 383 38.89 -4.93 28.88
CA THR A 383 38.54 -5.34 30.25
C THR A 383 39.03 -4.51 31.46
N ALA A 384 38.10 -4.16 32.37
CA ALA A 384 38.29 -4.31 33.83
C ALA A 384 36.95 -4.32 34.59
N ARG A 385 36.72 -5.41 35.35
CA ARG A 385 35.90 -5.43 36.57
C ARG A 385 36.69 -4.70 37.67
N SER A 386 36.01 -4.00 38.59
CA SER A 386 35.90 -4.39 40.01
C SER A 386 35.46 -3.23 40.92
N SER A 387 34.51 -3.56 41.81
CA SER A 387 34.35 -3.14 43.22
C SER A 387 34.03 -1.69 43.66
N SER A 388 32.97 -1.65 44.49
CA SER A 388 32.72 -0.88 45.73
C SER A 388 32.61 0.65 45.70
N SER A 389 31.42 1.15 46.04
CA SER A 389 31.14 1.66 47.38
C SER A 389 29.66 1.61 47.72
#